data_AF-M1T546-F1
#
_entry.id   AF-M1T546-F1
#
_cell.length_a   1.000
_cell.length_b   1.000
_cell.length_c   1.000
_cell.angle_alpha   90.00
_cell.angle_beta   90.00
_cell.angle_gamma   90.00
#
_symmetry.space_group_name_H-M   'P 1'
#
loop_
_entity.id
_entity.type
_entity.pdbx_description
1 polymer ?
#
loop_
_entity_poly.entity_id
_entity_poly.type
_entity_poly.pdbx_seq_one_letter_code
_entity_poly.pdbx_strand_id
1 'polypeptide(L)'
;MASWVVSNCCGLRPLPASLPRPNSGLLPAASLKPLKRRPHFSPTVGLGGRREWALRVSAPLQVAPLEDERESGEGSGESSLKGSDGKEEAFDPGMPPPFGLAEIRAAIPKHCWVKDPWRSMSYVVRDVVVVFGLAAAAASLNNWIVWPLYWIAQGTMFWALFVLGHDCGHGSFSNNPKLNSVVGHLLHSSILVPYHGW
;
A
#
# COMPACT_ATOMS: atom_id res chain seq x y z
N MET A 1 7.88 39.84 -2.04
CA MET A 1 7.22 39.80 -3.37
C MET A 1 7.45 38.45 -4.03
N ALA A 2 6.75 37.41 -3.60
CA ALA A 2 6.67 36.12 -4.31
C ALA A 2 5.61 35.24 -3.61
N SER A 3 4.35 35.63 -3.71
CA SER A 3 3.22 34.79 -3.28
C SER A 3 2.05 35.02 -4.22
N TRP A 4 2.25 34.81 -5.53
CA TRP A 4 1.20 34.99 -6.54
C TRP A 4 1.48 34.20 -7.82
N VAL A 5 1.86 32.92 -7.74
CA VAL A 5 1.81 32.03 -8.93
C VAL A 5 1.54 30.57 -8.52
N VAL A 6 0.44 30.30 -7.80
CA VAL A 6 -0.11 28.92 -7.72
C VAL A 6 -1.65 28.91 -7.82
N SER A 7 -2.25 29.99 -8.31
CA SER A 7 -3.70 30.13 -8.40
C SER A 7 -4.12 30.25 -9.86
N ASN A 8 -4.02 29.16 -10.64
CA ASN A 8 -4.72 29.05 -11.93
C ASN A 8 -4.81 27.65 -12.58
N CYS A 9 -4.43 26.54 -11.93
CA CYS A 9 -4.50 25.21 -12.59
C CYS A 9 -5.25 24.10 -11.85
N CYS A 10 -5.83 24.35 -10.68
CA CYS A 10 -6.62 23.33 -9.97
C CYS A 10 -8.02 23.84 -9.67
N GLY A 11 -8.97 23.50 -10.54
CA GLY A 11 -10.41 23.67 -10.33
C GLY A 11 -10.97 22.73 -9.26
N LEU A 12 -10.33 22.67 -8.09
CA LEU A 12 -10.87 21.98 -6.93
C LEU A 12 -11.71 23.00 -6.15
N ARG A 13 -13.03 22.94 -6.33
CA ARG A 13 -13.98 23.57 -5.41
C ARG A 13 -13.69 23.06 -3.99
N PRO A 14 -13.46 23.93 -2.98
CA PRO A 14 -13.39 23.47 -1.61
C PRO A 14 -14.75 22.92 -1.19
N LEU A 15 -14.76 21.67 -0.73
CA LEU A 15 -15.95 21.02 -0.17
C LEU A 15 -16.40 21.76 1.10
N PRO A 16 -17.71 21.95 1.33
CA PRO A 16 -18.21 22.63 2.53
C PRO A 16 -17.90 21.79 3.79
N ALA A 17 -17.26 22.44 4.76
CA ALA A 17 -16.98 21.88 6.08
C ALA A 17 -18.22 21.99 6.98
N SER A 18 -19.12 21.00 6.91
CA SER A 18 -20.20 20.86 7.89
C SER A 18 -20.53 19.38 8.12
N LEU A 19 -19.71 18.71 8.93
CA LEU A 19 -20.10 17.46 9.59
C LEU A 19 -20.75 17.80 10.94
N PRO A 20 -21.97 17.31 11.23
CA PRO A 20 -22.57 17.46 12.56
C PRO A 20 -21.74 16.70 13.59
N ARG A 21 -21.27 17.41 14.62
CA ARG A 21 -20.60 16.82 15.79
C ARG A 21 -21.60 15.99 16.59
N PRO A 22 -21.31 14.72 16.94
CA PRO A 22 -22.10 14.02 17.96
C PRO A 22 -21.79 14.64 19.34
N ASN A 23 -22.83 15.14 20.00
CA ASN A 23 -22.78 15.62 21.38
C ASN A 23 -22.57 14.42 22.32
N SER A 24 -21.36 14.25 22.86
CA SER A 24 -21.13 13.41 24.04
C SER A 24 -21.59 14.16 25.29
N GLY A 25 -22.90 14.09 25.55
CA GLY A 25 -23.48 14.49 26.83
C GLY A 25 -23.12 13.47 27.92
N LEU A 26 -22.42 13.92 28.96
CA LEU A 26 -22.33 13.21 30.23
C LEU A 26 -23.73 13.06 30.83
N LEU A 27 -24.12 11.83 31.20
CA LEU A 27 -25.20 11.56 32.14
C LEU A 27 -24.75 10.53 33.21
N PRO A 28 -25.33 10.59 34.42
CA PRO A 28 -24.62 10.31 35.67
C PRO A 28 -24.72 8.87 36.17
N ALA A 29 -23.82 8.56 37.11
CA ALA A 29 -23.68 7.30 37.82
C ALA A 29 -24.97 6.85 38.53
N ALA A 30 -25.47 5.67 38.19
CA ALA A 30 -26.51 4.97 38.93
C ALA A 30 -26.03 3.57 39.34
N SER A 31 -25.66 3.47 40.63
CA SER A 31 -25.70 2.35 41.55
C SER A 31 -25.97 0.94 40.99
N LEU A 32 -24.93 0.09 40.96
CA LEU A 32 -25.06 -1.37 40.90
C LEU A 32 -24.51 -1.98 42.19
N LYS A 33 -25.36 -2.77 42.86
CA LYS A 33 -25.16 -3.37 44.19
C LYS A 33 -24.11 -4.50 44.16
N PRO A 34 -23.38 -4.76 45.27
CA PRO A 34 -22.35 -5.79 45.31
C PRO A 34 -22.90 -7.14 45.82
N LEU A 35 -22.55 -8.24 45.16
CA LEU A 35 -22.66 -9.63 45.67
C LEU A 35 -21.85 -10.53 44.71
N LYS A 36 -21.01 -11.50 45.06
CA LYS A 36 -20.53 -12.07 46.32
C LYS A 36 -19.19 -12.75 45.95
N ARG A 37 -18.12 -12.51 46.71
CA ARG A 37 -16.86 -13.28 46.68
C ARG A 37 -17.13 -14.65 47.34
N ARG A 38 -16.71 -15.80 46.81
CA ARG A 38 -15.39 -16.50 46.90
C ARG A 38 -15.70 -18.04 46.75
N PRO A 39 -14.75 -19.01 46.77
CA PRO A 39 -13.32 -19.02 46.39
C PRO A 39 -12.82 -20.33 45.67
N HIS A 40 -11.52 -20.33 45.34
CA HIS A 40 -10.56 -21.47 45.24
C HIS A 40 -10.47 -22.34 43.97
N PHE A 41 -9.38 -22.14 43.21
CA PHE A 41 -8.40 -23.20 42.98
C PHE A 41 -7.00 -22.59 42.77
N SER A 42 -6.00 -23.14 43.46
CA SER A 42 -4.60 -22.66 43.48
C SER A 42 -3.83 -23.05 42.21
N PRO A 43 -2.76 -22.32 41.82
CA PRO A 43 -1.90 -22.70 40.71
C PRO A 43 -0.79 -23.64 41.20
N THR A 44 -0.66 -24.80 40.56
CA THR A 44 0.53 -25.65 40.70
C THR A 44 1.52 -25.27 39.61
N VAL A 45 2.72 -24.84 40.02
CA VAL A 45 3.87 -24.59 39.14
C VAL A 45 4.35 -25.93 38.57
N GLY A 46 4.46 -26.02 37.25
CA GLY A 46 5.11 -27.12 36.54
C GLY A 46 5.93 -26.58 35.37
N LEU A 47 7.26 -26.75 35.47
CA LEU A 47 8.21 -26.63 34.36
C LEU A 47 7.92 -27.73 33.33
N GLY A 48 7.80 -27.39 32.04
CA GLY A 48 7.72 -28.39 30.98
C GLY A 48 7.41 -27.78 29.63
N GLY A 49 8.31 -27.95 28.66
CA GLY A 49 8.28 -27.25 27.39
C GLY A 49 7.11 -27.60 26.47
N ARG A 50 6.63 -26.59 25.74
CA ARG A 50 6.49 -26.50 24.27
C ARG A 50 5.65 -25.26 23.97
N ARG A 51 6.27 -24.22 23.41
CA ARG A 51 5.56 -23.05 22.88
C ARG A 51 5.09 -23.39 21.47
N GLU A 52 3.84 -23.80 21.34
CA GLU A 52 3.19 -23.95 20.05
C GLU A 52 2.61 -22.59 19.63
N TRP A 53 3.32 -21.89 18.75
CA TRP A 53 2.81 -20.71 18.06
C TRP A 53 1.96 -21.19 16.87
N ALA A 54 0.76 -21.69 17.17
CA ALA A 54 -0.19 -22.05 16.12
C ALA A 54 -0.84 -20.77 15.56
N LEU A 55 -0.27 -20.23 14.49
CA LEU A 55 -0.97 -19.31 13.59
C LEU A 55 -2.10 -20.10 12.89
N ARG A 56 -3.31 -20.01 13.45
CA ARG A 56 -4.52 -20.49 12.81
C ARG A 56 -4.90 -19.53 11.67
N VAL A 57 -4.37 -19.77 10.49
CA VAL A 57 -4.93 -19.25 9.24
C VAL A 57 -5.25 -20.45 8.35
N SER A 58 -6.47 -20.94 8.46
CA SER A 58 -7.03 -21.88 7.50
C SER A 58 -7.73 -21.07 6.42
N ALA A 59 -7.11 -20.94 5.25
CA ALA A 59 -7.82 -20.54 4.03
C ALA A 59 -8.28 -21.82 3.31
N PRO A 60 -9.57 -21.98 2.96
CA PRO A 60 -10.00 -23.13 2.18
C PRO A 60 -9.59 -22.94 0.72
N LEU A 61 -8.74 -23.84 0.24
CA LEU A 61 -8.49 -24.07 -1.18
C LEU A 61 -9.64 -24.96 -1.71
N GLN A 62 -10.51 -24.42 -2.55
CA GLN A 62 -11.37 -25.24 -3.41
C GLN A 62 -11.15 -24.84 -4.86
N VAL A 63 -10.52 -25.75 -5.61
CA VAL A 63 -10.55 -25.78 -7.07
C VAL A 63 -11.54 -26.89 -7.44
N ALA A 64 -12.60 -26.55 -8.16
CA ALA A 64 -13.52 -27.53 -8.73
C ALA A 64 -13.04 -27.94 -10.14
N PRO A 65 -13.23 -29.21 -10.56
CA PRO A 65 -12.93 -29.65 -11.91
C PRO A 65 -14.03 -29.24 -12.89
N LEU A 66 -13.62 -29.01 -14.13
CA LEU A 66 -14.46 -28.80 -15.30
C LEU A 66 -15.12 -30.12 -15.71
N GLU A 67 -16.43 -30.11 -15.86
CA GLU A 67 -17.13 -31.02 -16.76
C GLU A 67 -18.06 -30.18 -17.64
N ASP A 68 -17.75 -30.16 -18.93
CA ASP A 68 -18.65 -29.74 -20.00
C ASP A 68 -19.85 -30.69 -20.02
N GLU A 69 -21.08 -30.16 -20.11
CA GLU A 69 -22.11 -30.63 -21.04
C GLU A 69 -23.11 -29.51 -21.32
N ARG A 70 -23.44 -29.36 -22.61
CA ARG A 70 -24.43 -28.42 -23.15
C ARG A 70 -25.81 -29.05 -23.02
N GLU A 71 -26.82 -28.28 -22.63
CA GLU A 71 -28.13 -28.38 -23.28
C GLU A 71 -29.01 -27.14 -23.07
N SER A 72 -29.81 -26.90 -24.10
CA SER A 72 -30.73 -25.81 -24.38
C SER A 72 -31.97 -25.77 -23.49
N GLY A 73 -32.57 -24.59 -23.30
CA GLY A 73 -33.98 -24.49 -22.91
C GLY A 73 -34.42 -23.10 -22.44
N GLU A 74 -35.40 -22.55 -23.13
CA GLU A 74 -36.10 -21.28 -22.88
C GLU A 74 -36.84 -21.23 -21.53
N GLY A 75 -37.17 -20.02 -21.04
CA GLY A 75 -38.23 -19.89 -20.02
C GLY A 75 -38.27 -18.58 -19.24
N SER A 76 -39.03 -17.61 -19.78
CA SER A 76 -39.77 -16.52 -19.13
C SER A 76 -40.01 -16.61 -17.60
N GLY A 77 -39.93 -15.47 -16.90
CA GLY A 77 -40.37 -15.38 -15.49
C GLY A 77 -40.23 -14.00 -14.83
N GLU A 78 -41.16 -13.12 -15.18
CA GLU A 78 -41.65 -11.89 -14.55
C GLU A 78 -41.22 -11.47 -13.10
N SER A 79 -41.02 -10.15 -12.99
CA SER A 79 -41.28 -9.18 -11.90
C SER A 79 -41.24 -9.57 -10.41
N SER A 80 -40.53 -8.75 -9.62
CA SER A 80 -41.09 -8.18 -8.39
C SER A 80 -40.27 -7.01 -7.87
N LEU A 81 -40.92 -5.84 -7.85
CA LEU A 81 -40.56 -4.71 -7.01
C LEU A 81 -40.79 -5.07 -5.54
N LYS A 82 -39.74 -4.99 -4.72
CA LYS A 82 -39.84 -4.86 -3.26
C LYS A 82 -38.57 -4.11 -2.82
N GLY A 83 -38.67 -2.84 -2.44
CA GLY A 83 -39.22 -2.48 -1.14
C GLY A 83 -38.03 -2.36 -0.19
N SER A 84 -37.57 -1.11 -0.02
CA SER A 84 -36.49 -0.70 0.86
C SER A 84 -36.72 -1.19 2.29
N ASP A 85 -35.89 -2.12 2.75
CA ASP A 85 -35.63 -2.37 4.17
C ASP A 85 -34.12 -2.28 4.37
N GLY A 86 -33.68 -1.23 5.07
CA GLY A 86 -32.29 -0.98 5.41
C GLY A 86 -31.78 -2.05 6.37
N LYS A 87 -31.29 -3.15 5.82
CA LYS A 87 -30.35 -4.01 6.51
C LYS A 87 -28.99 -3.35 6.36
N GLU A 88 -28.42 -2.93 7.48
CA GLU A 88 -26.99 -2.64 7.55
C GLU A 88 -26.28 -3.95 7.19
N GLU A 89 -25.89 -4.09 5.93
CA GLU A 89 -25.09 -5.21 5.49
C GLU A 89 -23.77 -5.12 6.25
N ALA A 90 -23.55 -6.07 7.16
CA ALA A 90 -22.30 -6.19 7.87
C ALA A 90 -21.18 -6.27 6.83
N PHE A 91 -20.28 -5.28 6.83
CA PHE A 91 -19.18 -5.21 5.89
C PHE A 91 -18.32 -6.48 6.00
N ASP A 92 -18.39 -7.33 4.98
CA ASP A 92 -17.55 -8.51 4.87
C ASP A 92 -16.23 -8.14 4.15
N PRO A 93 -15.08 -8.13 4.86
CA PRO A 93 -13.80 -7.81 4.26
C PRO A 93 -13.30 -8.85 3.25
N GLY A 94 -13.92 -10.04 3.17
CA GLY A 94 -13.56 -11.11 2.22
C GLY A 94 -14.23 -10.99 0.85
N MET A 95 -15.27 -10.17 0.73
CA MET A 95 -16.00 -10.00 -0.54
C MET A 95 -15.23 -9.10 -1.52
N PRO A 96 -15.25 -9.41 -2.83
CA PRO A 96 -14.68 -8.52 -3.83
C PRO A 96 -15.39 -7.16 -3.78
N PRO A 97 -14.66 -6.06 -3.98
CA PRO A 97 -15.25 -4.72 -3.96
C PRO A 97 -16.34 -4.59 -5.04
N PRO A 98 -17.35 -3.74 -4.83
CA PRO A 98 -18.47 -3.56 -5.76
C PRO A 98 -18.10 -2.78 -7.04
N PHE A 99 -16.81 -2.64 -7.36
CA PHE A 99 -16.27 -1.96 -8.53
C PHE A 99 -15.09 -2.73 -9.13
N GLY A 100 -14.94 -2.67 -10.45
CA GLY A 100 -13.87 -3.35 -11.17
C GLY A 100 -12.61 -2.50 -11.34
N LEU A 101 -11.46 -3.14 -11.61
CA LEU A 101 -10.20 -2.43 -11.91
C LEU A 101 -10.31 -1.49 -13.13
N ALA A 102 -11.16 -1.83 -14.10
CA ALA A 102 -11.40 -0.99 -15.27
C ALA A 102 -12.10 0.33 -14.92
N GLU A 103 -13.04 0.30 -13.97
CA GLU A 103 -13.77 1.48 -13.50
C GLU A 103 -12.83 2.43 -12.73
N ILE A 104 -11.98 1.87 -11.86
CA ILE A 104 -10.92 2.63 -11.19
C ILE A 104 -9.98 3.28 -12.22
N ARG A 105 -9.54 2.52 -13.22
CA ARG A 105 -8.65 3.03 -14.27
C ARG A 105 -9.30 4.16 -15.08
N ALA A 106 -10.60 4.06 -15.35
CA ALA A 106 -11.37 5.07 -16.06
C ALA A 106 -11.56 6.36 -15.24
N ALA A 107 -11.63 6.25 -13.91
CA ALA A 107 -11.71 7.41 -13.01
C ALA A 107 -10.40 8.22 -12.95
N ILE A 108 -9.26 7.61 -13.27
CA ILE A 108 -7.95 8.30 -13.26
C ILE A 108 -7.81 9.20 -14.51
N PRO A 109 -7.57 10.51 -14.34
CA PRO A 109 -7.41 11.44 -15.46
C PRO A 109 -6.34 11.01 -16.48
N LYS A 110 -6.61 11.24 -17.78
CA LYS A 110 -5.72 10.81 -18.88
C LYS A 110 -4.28 11.33 -18.76
N HIS A 111 -4.11 12.54 -18.22
CA HIS A 111 -2.79 13.15 -18.07
C HIS A 111 -1.89 12.43 -17.04
N CYS A 112 -2.48 11.69 -16.09
CA CYS A 112 -1.71 10.91 -15.09
C CYS A 112 -1.00 9.70 -15.72
N TRP A 113 -1.42 9.26 -16.91
CA TRP A 113 -0.80 8.14 -17.63
C TRP A 113 0.40 8.57 -18.49
N VAL A 114 0.62 9.88 -18.63
CA VAL A 114 1.74 10.41 -19.42
C VAL A 114 3.01 10.38 -18.56
N LYS A 115 3.88 9.42 -18.87
CA LYS A 115 5.21 9.31 -18.25
C LYS A 115 6.16 10.34 -18.87
N ASP A 116 6.84 11.10 -18.02
CA ASP A 116 7.89 12.04 -18.43
C ASP A 116 9.28 11.40 -18.22
N PRO A 117 9.92 10.89 -19.29
CA PRO A 117 11.22 10.23 -19.18
C PRO A 117 12.34 11.18 -18.75
N TRP A 118 12.21 12.49 -19.02
CA TRP A 118 13.22 13.45 -18.62
C TRP A 118 13.21 13.67 -17.13
N ARG A 119 12.01 13.76 -16.55
CA ARG A 119 11.86 13.85 -15.11
C ARG A 119 12.38 12.58 -14.42
N SER A 120 12.04 11.40 -14.94
CA SER A 120 12.56 10.13 -14.41
C SER A 120 14.10 10.07 -14.47
N MET A 121 14.70 10.45 -15.59
CA MET A 121 16.16 10.50 -15.74
C MET A 121 16.83 11.53 -14.83
N SER A 122 16.18 12.66 -14.56
CA SER A 122 16.70 13.66 -13.63
C SER A 122 16.87 13.11 -12.21
N TYR A 123 15.96 12.22 -11.77
CA TYR A 123 16.10 11.54 -10.48
C TYR A 123 17.25 10.53 -10.47
N VAL A 124 17.47 9.79 -11.57
CA VAL A 124 18.63 8.91 -11.73
C VAL A 124 19.93 9.71 -11.55
N VAL A 125 20.08 10.80 -12.30
CA VAL A 125 21.28 11.64 -12.25
C VAL A 125 21.46 12.25 -10.86
N ARG A 126 20.39 12.76 -10.25
CA ARG A 126 20.41 13.28 -8.88
C ARG A 126 20.93 12.24 -7.90
N ASP A 127 20.36 11.04 -7.93
CA ASP A 127 20.70 9.99 -6.96
C ASP A 127 22.15 9.53 -7.14
N VAL A 128 22.61 9.40 -8.39
CA VAL A 128 24.02 9.12 -8.70
C VAL A 128 24.95 10.22 -8.18
N VAL A 129 24.62 11.49 -8.42
CA VAL A 129 25.41 12.63 -7.90
C VAL A 129 25.46 12.63 -6.38
N VAL A 130 24.34 12.34 -5.70
CA VAL A 130 24.29 12.26 -4.24
C VAL A 130 25.13 11.09 -3.72
N VAL A 131 25.05 9.91 -4.34
CA VAL A 131 25.87 8.73 -3.98
C VAL A 131 27.37 9.04 -4.06
N PHE A 132 27.82 9.63 -5.18
CA PHE A 132 29.22 10.03 -5.35
C PHE A 132 29.61 11.17 -4.41
N GLY A 133 28.72 12.14 -4.20
CA GLY A 133 28.94 13.26 -3.28
C GLY A 133 29.10 12.81 -1.83
N LEU A 134 28.27 11.87 -1.37
CA LEU A 134 28.39 11.26 -0.04
C LEU A 134 29.71 10.50 0.10
N ALA A 135 30.10 9.72 -0.91
CA ALA A 135 31.36 8.98 -0.89
C ALA A 135 32.57 9.94 -0.84
N ALA A 136 32.56 11.00 -1.66
CA ALA A 136 33.62 12.01 -1.65
C ALA A 136 33.69 12.79 -0.33
N ALA A 137 32.53 13.15 0.24
CA ALA A 137 32.46 13.82 1.53
C ALA A 137 32.99 12.93 2.66
N ALA A 138 32.58 11.66 2.71
CA ALA A 138 33.06 10.70 3.69
C ALA A 138 34.58 10.46 3.59
N ALA A 139 35.11 10.39 2.37
CA ALA A 139 36.55 10.25 2.15
C ALA A 139 37.35 11.51 2.54
N SER A 140 36.77 12.70 2.36
CA SER A 140 37.44 13.97 2.68
C SER A 140 37.41 14.30 4.17
N LEU A 141 36.32 13.94 4.84
CA LEU A 141 36.12 14.19 6.27
C LEU A 141 36.74 13.04 7.07
N ASN A 142 38.01 13.17 7.43
CA ASN A 142 38.77 12.19 8.22
C ASN A 142 38.32 12.15 9.69
N ASN A 143 37.06 11.77 9.93
CA ASN A 143 36.46 11.69 11.26
C ASN A 143 35.69 10.38 11.41
N TRP A 144 35.94 9.68 12.52
CA TRP A 144 35.29 8.40 12.84
C TRP A 144 33.76 8.48 12.85
N ILE A 145 33.18 9.59 13.30
CA ILE A 145 31.71 9.77 13.41
C ILE A 145 31.04 9.86 12.03
N VAL A 146 31.79 10.22 10.98
CA VAL A 146 31.25 10.34 9.63
C VAL A 146 30.89 8.98 9.05
N TRP A 147 31.61 7.91 9.41
CA TRP A 147 31.39 6.57 8.90
C TRP A 147 29.99 5.98 9.19
N PRO A 148 29.49 5.95 10.44
CA PRO A 148 28.15 5.44 10.71
C PRO A 148 27.05 6.30 10.05
N LEU A 149 27.24 7.62 9.99
CA LEU A 149 26.31 8.50 9.26
C LEU A 149 26.33 8.23 7.76
N TYR A 150 27.52 8.04 7.20
CA TYR A 150 27.73 7.68 5.80
C TYR A 150 27.09 6.34 5.46
N TRP A 151 27.25 5.30 6.28
CA TRP A 151 26.65 3.99 6.00
C TRP A 151 25.12 4.07 5.92
N ILE A 152 24.49 4.76 6.88
CA ILE A 152 23.04 4.93 6.89
C ILE A 152 22.60 5.74 5.66
N ALA A 153 23.24 6.89 5.41
CA ALA A 153 22.87 7.76 4.32
C ALA A 153 23.12 7.12 2.94
N GLN A 154 24.28 6.50 2.74
CA GLN A 154 24.65 5.82 1.49
C GLN A 154 23.77 4.59 1.24
N GLY A 155 23.49 3.79 2.28
CA GLY A 155 22.56 2.66 2.17
C GLY A 155 21.16 3.10 1.76
N THR A 156 20.68 4.23 2.31
CA THR A 156 19.38 4.82 1.91
C THR A 156 19.40 5.25 0.44
N MET A 157 20.51 5.81 -0.04
CA MET A 157 20.63 6.20 -1.45
C MET A 157 20.73 5.01 -2.40
N PHE A 158 21.38 3.91 -2.01
CA PHE A 158 21.35 2.68 -2.80
C PHE A 158 19.95 2.05 -2.85
N TRP A 159 19.16 2.17 -1.79
CA TRP A 159 17.75 1.80 -1.83
C TRP A 159 16.95 2.66 -2.82
N ALA A 160 17.25 3.96 -2.92
CA ALA A 160 16.62 4.81 -3.93
C ALA A 160 16.95 4.33 -5.36
N LEU A 161 18.21 3.99 -5.65
CA LEU A 161 18.60 3.42 -6.94
C LEU A 161 17.91 2.08 -7.23
N PHE A 162 17.71 1.24 -6.20
CA PHE A 162 16.91 0.02 -6.31
C PHE A 162 15.47 0.30 -6.72
N VAL A 163 14.80 1.25 -6.05
CA VAL A 163 13.40 1.61 -6.38
C VAL A 163 13.29 2.13 -7.82
N LEU A 164 14.24 2.95 -8.27
CA LEU A 164 14.24 3.45 -9.66
C LEU A 164 14.45 2.32 -10.68
N GLY A 165 15.34 1.36 -10.39
CA GLY A 165 15.54 0.20 -11.25
C GLY A 165 14.34 -0.74 -11.26
N HIS A 166 13.68 -0.92 -10.12
CA HIS A 166 12.44 -1.68 -9.97
C HIS A 166 11.31 -1.05 -10.80
N ASP A 167 11.18 0.27 -10.78
CA ASP A 167 10.23 1.02 -11.61
C ASP A 167 10.51 0.88 -13.12
N CYS A 168 11.78 0.66 -13.50
CA CYS A 168 12.12 0.29 -14.87
C CYS A 168 11.59 -1.11 -15.22
N GLY A 169 11.67 -2.08 -14.30
CA GLY A 169 11.14 -3.45 -14.46
C GLY A 169 9.64 -3.46 -14.72
N HIS A 170 8.87 -2.70 -13.92
CA HIS A 170 7.42 -2.53 -14.12
C HIS A 170 7.05 -1.68 -15.34
N GLY A 171 8.02 -1.05 -15.99
CA GLY A 171 7.80 -0.15 -17.12
C GLY A 171 7.08 1.16 -16.74
N SER A 172 7.09 1.55 -15.46
CA SER A 172 6.56 2.83 -14.98
C SER A 172 7.52 3.99 -15.25
N PHE A 173 8.82 3.72 -15.41
CA PHE A 173 9.87 4.72 -15.62
C PHE A 173 9.71 5.55 -16.91
N SER A 174 9.45 4.90 -18.05
CA SER A 174 9.23 5.55 -19.34
C SER A 174 8.31 4.74 -20.26
N ASN A 175 7.84 5.37 -21.34
CA ASN A 175 7.05 4.70 -22.39
C ASN A 175 7.91 3.83 -23.34
N ASN A 176 9.24 3.92 -23.29
CA ASN A 176 10.12 3.15 -24.16
C ASN A 176 10.68 1.93 -23.39
N PRO A 177 10.28 0.69 -23.74
CA PRO A 177 10.74 -0.50 -23.02
C PRO A 177 12.25 -0.69 -23.12
N LYS A 178 12.89 -0.30 -24.24
CA LYS A 178 14.35 -0.40 -24.39
C LYS A 178 15.09 0.51 -23.41
N LEU A 179 14.58 1.74 -23.23
CA LEU A 179 15.16 2.69 -22.28
C LEU A 179 15.07 2.14 -20.86
N ASN A 180 13.91 1.59 -20.49
CA ASN A 180 13.70 0.97 -19.19
C ASN A 180 14.65 -0.22 -18.99
N SER A 181 14.80 -1.11 -19.98
CA SER A 181 15.75 -2.23 -19.88
C SER A 181 17.18 -1.77 -19.67
N VAL A 182 17.67 -0.79 -20.44
CA VAL A 182 19.05 -0.29 -20.32
C VAL A 182 19.28 0.37 -18.96
N VAL A 183 18.39 1.31 -18.57
CA VAL A 183 18.53 2.03 -17.30
C VAL A 183 18.36 1.10 -16.11
N GLY A 184 17.35 0.23 -16.16
CA GLY A 184 17.09 -0.76 -15.12
C GLY A 184 18.26 -1.74 -14.95
N HIS A 185 18.85 -2.22 -16.04
CA HIS A 185 20.07 -3.03 -15.98
C HIS A 185 21.24 -2.26 -15.35
N LEU A 186 21.51 -1.04 -15.79
CA LEU A 186 22.60 -0.23 -15.22
C LEU A 186 22.41 0.00 -13.71
N LEU A 187 21.19 0.39 -13.29
CA LEU A 187 20.86 0.65 -11.90
C LEU A 187 20.98 -0.63 -11.05
N HIS A 188 20.30 -1.71 -11.44
CA HIS A 188 20.33 -2.96 -10.67
C HIS A 188 21.72 -3.61 -10.65
N SER A 189 22.47 -3.57 -11.76
CA SER A 189 23.86 -4.06 -11.79
C SER A 189 24.78 -3.25 -10.87
N SER A 190 24.59 -1.93 -10.74
CA SER A 190 25.41 -1.09 -9.86
C SER A 190 25.29 -1.45 -8.37
N ILE A 191 24.16 -2.03 -7.97
CA ILE A 191 23.87 -2.49 -6.60
C ILE A 191 23.85 -4.02 -6.45
N LEU A 192 24.31 -4.75 -7.48
CA LEU A 192 24.35 -6.23 -7.54
C LEU A 192 22.98 -6.92 -7.36
N VAL A 193 21.90 -6.26 -7.77
CA VAL A 193 20.55 -6.83 -7.79
C VAL A 193 20.24 -7.37 -9.20
N PRO A 194 19.55 -8.50 -9.36
CA PRO A 194 19.12 -8.96 -10.68
C PRO A 194 18.00 -8.06 -11.23
N TYR A 195 18.10 -7.65 -12.50
CA TYR A 195 17.05 -6.86 -13.15
C TYR A 195 15.80 -7.69 -13.51
N HIS A 196 15.98 -8.87 -14.09
CA HIS A 196 14.90 -9.74 -14.58
C HIS A 196 14.04 -10.39 -13.48
N GLY A 197 14.27 -10.09 -12.20
CA GLY A 197 13.45 -10.58 -11.10
C GLY A 197 12.20 -9.72 -10.81
N TRP A 198 12.02 -8.63 -11.58
CA TRP A 198 11.04 -7.56 -11.35
C TRP A 198 10.31 -7.25 -12.66
#